data_AF-A0A5J4NX48-F1
#
_entry.id   AF-A0A5J4NX48-F1
#
_cell.length_a   1.000
_cell.length_b   1.000
_cell.length_c   1.000
_cell.angle_alpha   90.00
_cell.angle_beta   90.00
_cell.angle_gamma   90.00
#
_symmetry.space_group_name_H-M   'P 1'
#
loop_
_entity.id
_entity.type
_entity.pdbx_description
1 polymer ?
#
loop_
_entity_poly.entity_id
_entity_poly.type
_entity_poly.pdbx_seq_one_letter_code
_entity_poly.pdbx_strand_id
1 'polypeptide(L)'
;MCKLKSQKPRQWSESAKLDASEVDSGAEDSNSDKWRGFANKLLGHWKCASDDLQLSLKLDYSADAYEAVKEVEPMNKSIHEHNMKYKRKREKKLERERQGRVRKARESHERARQEADSKP
;
A
#
# COMPACT_ATOMS: atom_id res chain seq x y z
N MET A 1 -7.09 -45.77 10.09
CA MET A 1 -8.26 -44.87 10.26
C MET A 1 -7.77 -43.43 10.33
N CYS A 2 -8.60 -42.51 9.82
CA CYS A 2 -8.25 -41.26 9.15
C CYS A 2 -7.38 -40.24 9.92
N LYS A 3 -6.33 -39.77 9.22
CA LYS A 3 -5.68 -38.47 9.43
C LYS A 3 -6.65 -37.37 8.97
N LEU A 4 -7.11 -36.51 9.86
CA LEU A 4 -7.65 -35.22 9.46
C LEU A 4 -7.01 -34.13 10.32
N LYS A 5 -5.85 -33.66 9.85
CA LYS A 5 -5.30 -32.38 10.27
C LYS A 5 -6.35 -31.34 9.90
N SER A 6 -6.97 -30.74 10.91
CA SER A 6 -7.92 -29.65 10.76
C SER A 6 -7.19 -28.44 10.15
N GLN A 7 -7.09 -28.41 8.83
CA GLN A 7 -6.76 -27.22 8.06
C GLN A 7 -7.97 -26.29 8.17
N LYS A 8 -7.92 -25.37 9.15
CA LYS A 8 -8.84 -24.23 9.14
C LYS A 8 -8.51 -23.39 7.90
N PRO A 9 -9.44 -23.20 6.96
CA PRO A 9 -9.18 -22.34 5.80
C PRO A 9 -9.02 -20.89 6.28
N ARG A 10 -7.82 -20.32 6.04
CA ARG A 10 -7.52 -18.87 6.16
C ARG A 10 -8.22 -18.02 5.09
N GLN A 11 -9.28 -18.52 4.47
CA GLN A 11 -9.93 -17.88 3.32
C GLN A 11 -10.93 -16.79 3.73
N TRP A 12 -11.48 -16.86 4.95
CA TRP A 12 -12.47 -15.88 5.41
C TRP A 12 -11.86 -14.50 5.69
N SER A 13 -10.57 -14.42 6.04
CA SER A 13 -9.90 -13.14 6.33
C SER A 13 -9.32 -12.43 5.10
N GLU A 14 -9.26 -13.10 3.95
CA GLU A 14 -8.85 -12.49 2.67
C GLU A 14 -10.05 -11.95 1.88
N SER A 15 -11.27 -12.43 2.16
CA SER A 15 -12.51 -11.95 1.53
C SER A 15 -13.01 -10.61 2.07
N ALA A 16 -12.37 -10.03 3.09
CA ALA A 16 -12.78 -8.76 3.70
C ALA A 16 -11.89 -7.57 3.29
N LYS A 17 -10.99 -7.75 2.31
CA LYS A 17 -10.06 -6.70 1.83
C LYS A 17 -10.20 -6.38 0.34
N LEU A 18 -11.18 -6.98 -0.32
CA LEU A 18 -11.66 -6.70 -1.66
C LEU A 18 -13.15 -6.39 -1.42
N ASP A 19 -13.74 -5.21 -1.62
CA ASP A 19 -13.39 -4.04 -2.38
C ASP A 19 -14.04 -2.83 -1.68
N ALA A 20 -13.25 -1.85 -1.25
CA ALA A 20 -13.76 -0.53 -0.82
C ALA A 20 -13.58 0.51 -1.94
N SER A 21 -13.27 0.06 -3.17
CA SER A 21 -12.88 0.90 -4.30
C SER A 21 -13.84 0.81 -5.48
N GLU A 22 -15.10 0.44 -5.26
CA GLU A 22 -16.12 0.50 -6.32
C GLU A 22 -17.46 0.96 -5.74
N VAL A 23 -17.47 2.22 -5.28
CA VAL A 23 -18.67 3.05 -5.32
C VAL A 23 -18.46 4.00 -6.49
N ASP A 24 -18.56 3.46 -7.71
CA ASP A 24 -18.80 4.24 -8.91
C ASP A 24 -20.30 4.58 -8.96
N SER A 25 -20.72 5.47 -8.07
CA SER A 25 -22.03 6.10 -8.15
C SER A 25 -21.81 7.42 -8.87
N GLY A 26 -22.02 7.42 -10.19
CA GLY A 26 -21.92 8.58 -11.07
C GLY A 26 -22.89 9.72 -10.70
N ALA A 27 -22.60 10.40 -9.61
CA ALA A 27 -23.17 11.68 -9.22
C ALA A 27 -22.03 12.53 -8.67
N GLU A 28 -21.45 13.35 -9.56
CA GLU A 28 -20.39 14.33 -9.29
C GLU A 28 -20.96 15.50 -8.46
N ASP A 29 -21.52 15.21 -7.30
CA ASP A 29 -22.00 16.23 -6.39
C ASP A 29 -20.83 16.69 -5.52
N SER A 30 -20.31 17.90 -5.76
CA SER A 30 -19.25 18.53 -4.95
C SER A 30 -19.52 18.46 -3.44
N ASN A 31 -20.80 18.49 -3.06
CA ASN A 31 -21.24 18.37 -1.67
C ASN A 31 -20.93 16.99 -1.07
N SER A 32 -21.06 15.90 -1.84
CA SER A 32 -20.76 14.54 -1.37
C SER A 32 -19.29 14.42 -0.99
N ASP A 33 -18.39 14.90 -1.85
CA ASP A 33 -16.95 14.90 -1.61
C ASP A 33 -16.55 15.82 -0.45
N LYS A 34 -17.22 16.98 -0.30
CA LYS A 34 -17.03 17.89 0.83
C LYS A 34 -17.24 17.15 2.15
N TRP A 35 -18.42 16.52 2.33
CA TRP A 35 -18.76 15.82 3.57
C TRP A 35 -17.91 14.56 3.79
N ARG A 36 -17.58 13.82 2.72
CA ARG A 36 -16.67 12.66 2.80
C ARG A 36 -15.27 13.07 3.26
N GLY A 37 -14.76 14.18 2.73
CA GLY A 37 -13.47 14.76 3.13
C GLY A 37 -13.44 15.20 4.60
N PHE A 38 -14.51 15.84 5.07
CA PHE A 38 -14.65 16.19 6.50
C PHE A 38 -14.74 14.96 7.41
N ALA A 39 -15.49 13.94 7.01
CA ALA A 39 -15.57 12.68 7.77
C ALA A 39 -14.19 12.01 7.85
N ASN A 40 -13.46 11.93 6.74
CA ASN A 40 -12.11 11.37 6.71
C ASN A 40 -11.11 12.17 7.54
N LYS A 41 -11.26 13.50 7.61
CA LYS A 41 -10.47 14.37 8.50
C LYS A 41 -10.72 14.01 9.97
N LEU A 42 -11.97 13.82 10.37
CA LEU A 42 -12.35 13.43 11.74
C LEU A 42 -11.86 12.03 12.12
N LEU A 43 -11.84 11.09 11.16
CA LEU A 43 -11.32 9.74 11.37
C LEU A 43 -9.78 9.66 11.38
N GLY A 44 -9.09 10.77 11.06
CA GLY A 44 -7.62 10.80 10.96
C GLY A 44 -7.09 10.16 9.67
N HIS A 45 -7.94 9.96 8.66
CA HIS A 45 -7.57 9.50 7.33
C HIS A 45 -7.12 10.68 6.47
N TRP A 46 -5.97 11.27 6.80
CA TRP A 46 -5.50 12.51 6.20
C TRP A 46 -5.27 12.45 4.69
N LYS A 47 -4.82 11.31 4.15
CA LYS A 47 -4.62 11.16 2.71
C LYS A 47 -5.95 11.23 1.95
N CYS A 48 -6.91 10.38 2.31
CA CYS A 48 -8.23 10.35 1.67
C CYS A 48 -8.98 11.66 1.87
N ALA A 49 -8.88 12.27 3.06
CA ALA A 49 -9.46 13.58 3.32
C ALA A 49 -8.90 14.67 2.39
N SER A 50 -7.59 14.67 2.14
CA SER A 50 -6.94 15.61 1.23
C SER A 50 -7.45 15.44 -0.20
N ASP A 51 -7.56 14.20 -0.66
CA ASP A 51 -7.97 13.89 -2.02
C ASP A 51 -9.44 14.28 -2.25
N ASP A 52 -10.33 13.93 -1.31
CA ASP A 52 -11.76 14.27 -1.34
C ASP A 52 -12.02 15.78 -1.30
N LEU A 53 -11.35 16.51 -0.39
CA LEU A 53 -11.51 17.96 -0.29
C LEU A 53 -10.92 18.69 -1.51
N GLN A 54 -9.83 18.20 -2.08
CA GLN A 54 -9.28 18.75 -3.32
C GLN A 54 -10.18 18.48 -4.53
N LEU A 55 -10.86 17.33 -4.57
CA LEU A 55 -11.88 17.04 -5.60
C LEU A 55 -13.08 17.98 -5.46
N SER A 56 -13.61 18.14 -4.23
CA SER A 56 -14.67 19.10 -3.95
C SER A 56 -14.30 20.52 -4.40
N LEU A 57 -13.10 21.02 -4.05
CA LEU A 57 -12.64 22.36 -4.45
C LEU A 57 -12.47 22.55 -5.96
N LYS A 58 -12.20 21.47 -6.71
CA LYS A 58 -12.13 21.53 -8.18
C LYS A 58 -13.52 21.64 -8.80
N LEU A 59 -14.53 21.03 -8.18
CA LEU A 59 -15.91 21.03 -8.66
C LEU A 59 -16.66 22.30 -8.22
N ASP A 60 -16.57 22.66 -6.94
CA ASP A 60 -17.12 23.89 -6.39
C ASP A 60 -16.19 24.46 -5.31
N TYR A 61 -15.78 25.71 -5.49
CA TYR A 61 -14.89 26.36 -4.54
C TYR A 61 -15.68 26.81 -3.31
N SER A 62 -15.51 26.11 -2.20
CA SER A 62 -16.04 26.51 -0.90
C SER A 62 -14.93 26.91 0.07
N ALA A 63 -15.12 28.03 0.77
CA ALA A 63 -14.15 28.57 1.73
C ALA A 63 -13.84 27.56 2.85
N ASP A 64 -14.87 26.90 3.39
CA ASP A 64 -14.71 25.88 4.44
C ASP A 64 -13.81 24.72 4.00
N ALA A 65 -13.99 24.25 2.75
CA ALA A 65 -13.19 23.14 2.23
C ALA A 65 -11.73 23.58 2.02
N TYR A 66 -11.50 24.81 1.59
CA TYR A 66 -10.15 25.35 1.42
C TYR A 66 -9.39 25.45 2.74
N GLU A 67 -10.04 25.95 3.80
CA GLU A 67 -9.45 25.97 5.14
C GLU A 67 -9.12 24.56 5.65
N ALA A 68 -10.02 23.61 5.41
CA ALA A 68 -9.80 22.21 5.78
C ALA A 68 -8.60 21.60 5.03
N VAL A 69 -8.43 21.88 3.74
CA VAL A 69 -7.26 21.41 2.97
C VAL A 69 -5.96 21.96 3.54
N LYS A 70 -5.92 23.23 3.95
CA LYS A 70 -4.73 23.84 4.53
C LYS A 70 -4.23 23.12 5.79
N GLU A 71 -5.15 22.62 6.61
CA GLU A 71 -4.82 21.83 7.80
C GLU A 71 -4.42 20.39 7.47
N VAL A 72 -5.06 19.79 6.46
CA VAL A 72 -4.85 18.38 6.09
C VAL A 72 -3.56 18.19 5.27
N GLU A 73 -3.16 19.17 4.46
CA GLU A 73 -1.96 19.12 3.62
C GLU A 73 -0.66 18.73 4.34
N PRO A 74 -0.25 19.39 5.44
CA PRO A 74 0.98 19.03 6.13
C PRO A 74 0.93 17.59 6.68
N MET A 75 -0.24 17.15 7.14
CA MET A 75 -0.43 15.78 7.64
C MET A 75 -0.35 14.75 6.51
N ASN A 76 -0.96 15.05 5.35
CA ASN A 76 -0.86 14.21 4.16
C ASN A 76 0.60 14.08 3.69
N LYS A 77 1.36 15.18 3.64
CA LYS A 77 2.79 15.19 3.28
C LYS A 77 3.61 14.29 4.21
N SER A 78 3.41 14.41 5.53
CA SER A 78 4.08 13.56 6.52
C SER A 78 3.80 12.07 6.31
N ILE A 79 2.53 11.70 6.08
CA ILE A 79 2.13 10.30 5.81
C ILE A 79 2.73 9.81 4.49
N HIS A 80 2.75 10.65 3.46
CA HIS A 80 3.33 10.31 2.16
C HIS A 80 4.83 10.01 2.29
N GLU A 81 5.58 10.88 2.95
CA GLU A 81 7.01 10.71 3.19
C GLU A 81 7.31 9.44 3.99
N HIS A 82 6.52 9.19 5.04
CA HIS A 82 6.61 7.97 5.84
C HIS A 82 6.42 6.72 4.98
N ASN A 83 5.38 6.69 4.15
CA ASN A 83 5.08 5.57 3.27
C ASN A 83 6.19 5.33 2.24
N MET A 84 6.75 6.39 1.64
CA MET A 84 7.87 6.27 0.71
C MET A 84 9.14 5.75 1.37
N LYS A 85 9.44 6.21 2.59
CA LYS A 85 10.56 5.68 3.39
C LYS A 85 10.39 4.18 3.65
N TYR A 86 9.19 3.73 4.02
CA TYR A 86 8.90 2.32 4.24
C TYR A 86 8.96 1.48 2.95
N LYS A 87 8.44 2.01 1.84
CA LYS A 87 8.51 1.36 0.53
C LYS A 87 9.95 1.11 0.09
N ARG A 88 10.81 2.14 0.17
CA ARG A 88 12.25 2.03 -0.12
C ARG A 88 12.95 0.97 0.74
N LYS A 89 12.65 0.93 2.04
CA LYS A 89 13.21 -0.08 2.95
C LYS A 89 12.78 -1.50 2.55
N ARG A 90 11.51 -1.68 2.18
CA ARG A 90 10.97 -2.98 1.74
C ARG A 90 11.63 -3.43 0.43
N GLU A 91 11.74 -2.55 -0.54
CA GLU A 91 12.37 -2.82 -1.84
C GLU A 91 13.86 -3.16 -1.67
N LYS A 92 14.60 -2.40 -0.86
CA LYS A 92 16.01 -2.69 -0.56
C LYS A 92 16.19 -4.07 0.09
N LYS A 93 15.27 -4.48 0.96
CA LYS A 93 15.30 -5.81 1.58
C LYS A 93 15.06 -6.92 0.55
N LEU A 94 14.04 -6.74 -0.31
CA LEU A 94 13.71 -7.70 -1.35
C LEU A 94 14.84 -7.86 -2.38
N GLU A 95 15.44 -6.75 -2.79
CA GLU A 95 16.56 -6.76 -3.73
C GLU A 95 17.80 -7.43 -3.13
N ARG A 96 18.11 -7.16 -1.85
CA ARG A 96 19.21 -7.85 -1.15
C ARG A 96 18.97 -9.37 -1.07
N GLU A 97 17.73 -9.79 -0.82
CA GLU A 97 17.38 -11.21 -0.78
C GLU A 97 17.53 -11.85 -2.16
N ARG A 98 17.04 -11.18 -3.21
CA ARG A 98 17.21 -11.63 -4.60
C ARG A 98 18.69 -11.77 -4.98
N GLN A 99 19.50 -10.77 -4.69
CA GLN A 99 20.94 -10.80 -4.93
C GLN A 99 21.63 -11.91 -4.12
N GLY A 100 21.23 -12.13 -2.87
CA GLY A 100 21.74 -13.23 -2.04
C GLY A 100 21.46 -14.61 -2.63
N ARG A 101 20.25 -14.83 -3.17
CA ARG A 101 19.88 -16.09 -3.85
C ARG A 101 20.72 -16.32 -5.12
N VAL A 102 20.88 -15.28 -5.93
CA VAL A 102 21.70 -15.35 -7.16
C VAL A 102 23.15 -15.63 -6.81
N ARG A 103 23.71 -14.95 -5.79
CA ARG A 103 25.09 -15.18 -5.35
C ARG A 103 25.30 -16.60 -4.86
N LYS A 104 24.39 -17.13 -4.04
CA LYS A 104 24.47 -18.52 -3.54
C LYS A 104 24.42 -19.55 -4.67
N ALA A 105 23.57 -19.33 -5.69
CA ALA A 105 23.51 -20.20 -6.86
C ALA A 105 24.80 -20.15 -7.70
N ARG A 106 25.40 -18.96 -7.85
CA ARG A 106 26.71 -18.81 -8.52
C ARG A 106 27.82 -19.51 -7.75
N GLU A 107 27.89 -19.32 -6.44
CA GLU A 107 28.88 -19.96 -5.56
C GLU A 107 28.76 -21.49 -5.59
N SER A 108 27.54 -22.05 -5.59
CA SER A 108 27.37 -23.51 -5.69
C SER A 108 27.78 -24.05 -7.06
N HIS A 109 27.48 -23.31 -8.14
CA HIS A 109 27.87 -23.70 -9.49
C HIS A 109 29.39 -23.67 -9.67
N GLU A 110 30.06 -22.65 -9.11
CA GLU A 110 31.52 -22.54 -9.15
C GLU A 110 32.20 -23.64 -8.34
N ARG A 111 31.69 -23.98 -7.15
CA ARG A 111 32.18 -25.13 -6.37
C ARG A 111 32.01 -26.46 -7.11
N ALA A 112 30.84 -26.71 -7.70
CA ALA A 112 30.60 -27.91 -8.49
C ALA A 112 31.55 -28.01 -9.70
N ARG A 113 31.89 -26.87 -10.31
CA ARG A 113 32.88 -26.81 -11.39
C ARG A 113 34.30 -27.16 -10.91
N GLN A 114 34.74 -26.60 -9.78
CA GLN A 114 36.05 -26.90 -9.20
C GLN A 114 36.15 -28.38 -8.76
N GLU A 115 35.07 -28.94 -8.20
CA GLU A 115 35.01 -30.37 -7.85
C GLU A 115 35.06 -31.28 -9.09
N ALA A 116 34.44 -30.87 -10.21
CA ALA A 116 34.55 -31.61 -11.47
C ALA A 116 35.96 -31.53 -12.07
N ASP A 117 36.60 -30.35 -12.05
CA ASP A 117 37.95 -30.15 -12.59
C ASP A 117 39.05 -30.83 -11.73
N SER A 118 38.80 -31.05 -10.44
CA SER A 118 39.72 -31.71 -9.50
C SER A 118 39.51 -33.22 -9.36
N LYS A 119 38.46 -33.77 -9.98
CA LYS A 119 38.17 -35.20 -9.96
C LYS A 119 38.76 -35.84 -11.24
N PRO A 120 39.80 -36.68 -11.11
CA PRO A 120 40.51 -37.28 -12.25
C PRO A 120 39.68 -38.34 -12.99
#